data_AF-A0A9R0NYS2-F1
#
_entry.id   AF-A0A9R0NYS2-F1
#
_cell.length_a   1.000
_cell.length_b   1.000
_cell.length_c   1.000
_cell.angle_alpha   90.00
_cell.angle_beta   90.00
_cell.angle_gamma   90.00
#
_symmetry.space_group_name_H-M   'P 1'
#
loop_
_entity.id
_entity.type
_entity.pdbx_description
1 polymer ?
#
loop_
_entity_poly.entity_id
_entity_poly.type
_entity_poly.pdbx_seq_one_letter_code
_entity_poly.pdbx_strand_id
1 'polypeptide(L)'
;MALMFFNGGAMRGEPLHHLLAGSPFVTTAKTAPKYRFYAVGDQCPALYPVSHGGASVTGEVYDVSLDALRDKVLPSEPHELELGVVELADGSSAFAMLLRRPYTSHVALRDITEIGDWRAFKASA
;
A
#
# COMPACT_ATOMS: atom_id res chain seq x y z
N MET A 1 11.69 -5.65 -14.26
CA MET A 1 11.57 -5.77 -12.80
C MET A 1 10.64 -4.66 -12.35
N ALA A 2 9.59 -4.98 -11.61
CA ALA A 2 8.60 -4.02 -11.14
C ALA A 2 8.64 -4.04 -9.62
N LEU A 3 9.22 -2.99 -9.02
CA LEU A 3 9.26 -2.85 -7.57
C LEU A 3 7.87 -2.45 -7.10
N MET A 4 7.29 -3.26 -6.21
CA MET A 4 5.99 -3.01 -5.61
C MET A 4 6.18 -2.77 -4.11
N PHE A 5 5.69 -1.63 -3.64
CA PHE A 5 5.62 -1.26 -2.24
C PHE A 5 4.26 -1.66 -1.67
N PHE A 6 4.27 -2.59 -0.71
CA PHE A 6 3.09 -3.02 0.03
C PHE A 6 3.11 -2.42 1.43
N ASN A 7 1.97 -1.92 1.87
CA ASN A 7 1.77 -1.29 3.19
C ASN A 7 0.62 -1.95 3.97
N GLY A 8 0.13 -3.11 3.51
CA GLY A 8 -1.07 -3.77 4.00
C GLY A 8 -1.02 -5.29 3.92
N GLY A 9 -2.16 -5.90 3.54
CA GLY A 9 -2.40 -7.34 3.64
C GLY A 9 -1.45 -8.27 2.87
N ALA A 10 -0.64 -7.75 1.94
CA ALA A 10 0.35 -8.52 1.19
C ALA A 10 1.76 -8.51 1.80
N MET A 11 2.00 -7.75 2.87
CA MET A 11 3.26 -7.76 3.60
C MET A 11 3.51 -9.13 4.28
N ARG A 12 4.75 -9.42 4.66
CA ARG A 12 5.13 -10.70 5.30
C ARG A 12 4.26 -11.01 6.53
N GLY A 13 3.75 -12.23 6.62
CA GLY A 13 2.92 -12.66 7.76
C GLY A 13 1.49 -12.11 7.73
N GLU A 14 1.13 -11.29 6.75
CA GLU A 14 -0.26 -10.86 6.53
C GLU A 14 -1.01 -11.88 5.64
N PRO A 15 -2.36 -11.93 5.70
CA PRO A 15 -3.15 -12.99 5.07
C PRO A 15 -2.98 -13.13 3.55
N LEU A 16 -2.68 -12.03 2.85
CA LEU A 16 -2.58 -12.00 1.38
C LEU A 16 -1.13 -12.16 0.90
N HIS A 17 -0.17 -12.38 1.80
CA HIS A 17 1.25 -12.51 1.42
C HIS A 17 1.51 -13.64 0.41
N HIS A 18 0.70 -14.70 0.45
CA HIS A 18 0.79 -15.83 -0.47
C HIS A 18 0.58 -15.43 -1.95
N LEU A 19 -0.12 -14.32 -2.22
CA LEU A 19 -0.34 -13.82 -3.58
C LEU A 19 0.95 -13.38 -4.27
N LEU A 20 1.99 -13.01 -3.51
CA LEU A 20 3.28 -12.63 -4.06
C LEU A 20 4.03 -13.83 -4.68
N ALA A 21 3.56 -15.06 -4.47
CA ALA A 21 4.06 -16.27 -5.14
C ALA A 21 5.59 -16.44 -5.12
N GLY A 22 6.23 -16.08 -4.00
CA GLY A 22 7.69 -16.16 -3.85
C GLY A 22 8.47 -15.00 -4.47
N SER A 23 7.79 -13.91 -4.85
CA SER A 23 8.45 -12.67 -5.29
C SER A 23 9.54 -12.24 -4.29
N PRO A 24 10.76 -11.93 -4.74
CA PRO A 24 11.85 -11.56 -3.86
C PRO A 24 11.50 -10.35 -2.98
N PHE A 25 11.69 -10.51 -1.68
CA PHE A 25 11.71 -9.40 -0.75
C PHE A 25 12.99 -8.58 -0.97
N VAL A 26 12.86 -7.27 -1.14
CA VAL A 26 13.98 -6.36 -1.39
C VAL A 26 14.39 -5.69 -0.08
N THR A 27 13.46 -4.96 0.55
CA THR A 27 13.74 -4.24 1.81
C THR A 27 12.44 -3.83 2.52
N THR A 28 12.54 -3.52 3.81
CA THR A 28 11.56 -2.62 4.44
C THR A 28 11.83 -1.19 3.97
N ALA A 29 10.79 -0.39 3.82
CA ALA A 29 10.91 0.99 3.34
C ALA A 29 9.87 1.91 3.97
N LYS A 30 10.05 3.21 3.76
CA LYS A 30 9.04 4.23 4.01
C LYS A 30 8.76 5.00 2.74
N THR A 31 7.54 5.48 2.57
CA THR A 31 7.23 6.48 1.53
C THR A 31 7.85 7.84 1.89
N ALA A 32 8.06 8.69 0.89
CA ALA A 32 8.29 10.12 1.11
C ALA A 32 7.09 10.72 1.89
N PRO A 33 7.25 11.83 2.65
CA PRO A 33 6.19 12.39 3.48
C PRO A 33 5.13 13.18 2.68
N LYS A 34 4.66 12.59 1.58
CA LYS A 34 3.78 13.20 0.57
C LYS A 34 2.44 12.46 0.43
N TYR A 35 2.11 11.61 1.40
CA TYR A 35 0.93 10.75 1.35
C TYR A 35 0.11 10.85 2.63
N ARG A 36 -1.20 10.95 2.49
CA ARG A 36 -2.12 10.55 3.55
C ARG A 36 -2.34 9.05 3.51
N PHE A 37 -2.66 8.49 4.67
CA PHE A 37 -2.84 7.07 4.86
C PHE A 37 -4.23 6.80 5.45
N TYR A 38 -5.02 5.99 4.76
CA TYR A 38 -6.40 5.71 5.12
C TYR A 38 -6.60 4.23 5.39
N ALA A 39 -7.37 3.90 6.43
CA ALA A 39 -8.00 2.60 6.57
C ALA A 39 -9.33 2.62 5.82
N VAL A 40 -9.45 1.78 4.80
CA VAL A 40 -10.65 1.60 3.99
C VAL A 40 -11.47 0.47 4.60
N GLY A 41 -12.58 0.83 5.25
CA GLY A 41 -13.49 -0.11 5.90
C GLY A 41 -12.85 -0.92 7.02
N ASP A 42 -11.74 -0.44 7.59
CA ASP A 42 -10.87 -1.19 8.50
C ASP A 42 -10.36 -2.53 7.91
N GLN A 43 -10.43 -2.72 6.58
CA GLN A 43 -10.03 -3.95 5.88
C GLN A 43 -8.66 -3.84 5.22
N CYS A 44 -8.39 -2.71 4.55
CA CYS A 44 -7.14 -2.50 3.86
C CYS A 44 -6.67 -1.03 3.98
N PRO A 45 -5.35 -0.81 3.96
CA PRO A 45 -4.81 0.54 3.90
C PRO A 45 -4.79 1.08 2.46
N ALA A 46 -4.86 2.40 2.33
CA ALA A 46 -4.73 3.10 1.06
C ALA A 46 -3.85 4.35 1.20
N LEU A 47 -2.98 4.58 0.22
CA LEU A 47 -2.21 5.83 0.10
C LEU A 47 -2.97 6.85 -0.73
N TYR A 48 -2.93 8.11 -0.30
CA TYR A 48 -3.48 9.23 -1.05
C TYR A 48 -2.42 10.34 -1.21
N PRO A 49 -1.94 10.63 -2.43
CA PRO A 49 -0.94 11.68 -2.65
C PRO A 49 -1.49 13.07 -2.29
N VAL A 50 -0.72 13.85 -1.54
CA VAL A 50 -1.06 15.22 -1.13
C VAL A 50 0.13 16.16 -1.29
N SER A 51 -0.15 17.45 -1.53
CA SER A 51 0.88 18.49 -1.54
C SER A 51 1.30 18.94 -0.13
N HIS A 52 0.39 18.84 0.84
CA HIS A 52 0.60 19.24 2.23
C HIS A 52 -0.14 18.32 3.19
N GLY A 53 0.37 18.16 4.41
CA GLY A 53 -0.27 17.34 5.45
C GLY A 53 -0.22 15.83 5.17
N GLY A 54 0.82 15.38 4.46
CA GLY A 54 1.17 13.98 4.32
C GLY A 54 2.19 13.53 5.38
N ALA A 55 2.35 12.22 5.51
CA ALA A 55 3.35 11.60 6.36
C ALA A 55 4.05 10.45 5.61
N SER A 56 5.16 9.97 6.18
CA SER A 56 5.83 8.76 5.70
C SER A 56 5.09 7.52 6.20
N VAL A 57 4.82 6.59 5.29
CA VAL A 57 4.13 5.32 5.58
C VAL A 57 5.12 4.18 5.51
N THR A 58 5.12 3.32 6.52
CA THR A 58 5.97 2.11 6.58
C THR A 58 5.38 1.00 5.72
N GLY A 59 6.27 0.25 5.05
CA GLY A 59 5.89 -0.92 4.27
C GLY A 59 7.09 -1.74 3.84
N GLU A 60 6.86 -2.62 2.87
CA GLU A 60 7.81 -3.59 2.36
C GLU A 60 7.87 -3.51 0.83
N VAL A 61 9.08 -3.57 0.26
CA VAL A 61 9.31 -3.55 -1.19
C VAL A 61 9.65 -4.94 -1.66
N TYR A 62 9.01 -5.35 -2.76
CA TYR A 62 9.20 -6.62 -3.43
C TYR A 62 9.48 -6.41 -4.91
N ASP A 63 10.30 -7.28 -5.51
CA ASP A 63 10.42 -7.38 -6.97
C ASP A 63 9.37 -8.36 -7.49
N VAL A 64 8.28 -7.83 -8.02
CA VAL A 64 7.14 -8.62 -8.48
C VAL A 64 7.18 -8.73 -9.99
N SER A 65 7.06 -9.94 -10.53
CA SER A 65 6.95 -10.11 -11.98
C SER A 65 5.63 -9.53 -12.49
N LEU A 66 5.63 -9.01 -13.73
CA LEU A 66 4.40 -8.48 -14.32
C LEU A 66 3.30 -9.54 -14.46
N ASP A 67 3.66 -10.81 -14.67
CA ASP A 67 2.70 -11.91 -14.71
C ASP A 67 2.06 -12.15 -13.34
N ALA A 68 2.85 -12.17 -12.26
CA ALA A 68 2.30 -12.30 -10.90
C ALA A 68 1.43 -11.08 -10.52
N LEU A 69 1.85 -9.88 -10.92
CA LEU A 69 1.09 -8.66 -10.72
C LEU A 69 -0.26 -8.71 -11.45
N ARG A 70 -0.25 -9.10 -12.74
CA ARG A 70 -1.45 -9.22 -13.60
C ARG A 70 -2.40 -10.31 -13.13
N ASP A 71 -1.88 -11.49 -12.83
CA ASP A 71 -2.69 -12.71 -12.68
C ASP A 71 -3.09 -13.00 -11.23
N LYS A 72 -2.40 -12.42 -10.24
CA LYS A 72 -2.61 -12.72 -8.81
C LYS A 72 -2.87 -11.49 -7.96
N VAL A 73 -1.97 -10.51 -8.01
CA VAL A 73 -2.02 -9.35 -7.10
C VAL A 73 -3.17 -8.43 -7.48
N LEU A 74 -3.15 -7.81 -8.67
CA LEU A 74 -4.16 -6.83 -9.07
C LEU A 74 -5.60 -7.36 -9.06
N PRO A 75 -5.89 -8.62 -9.47
CA PRO A 75 -7.24 -9.16 -9.40
C PRO A 75 -7.77 -9.36 -7.96
N SER A 76 -6.87 -9.41 -6.97
CA SER A 76 -7.22 -9.61 -5.56
C SER A 76 -7.35 -8.30 -4.78
N GLU A 77 -7.02 -7.17 -5.39
CA GLU A 77 -7.09 -5.86 -4.74
C GLU A 77 -8.54 -5.36 -4.65
N PRO A 78 -8.93 -4.70 -3.55
CA PRO A 78 -10.24 -4.09 -3.40
C PRO A 78 -10.54 -3.05 -4.49
N HIS A 79 -11.81 -2.91 -4.87
CA HIS A 79 -12.25 -1.96 -5.90
C HIS A 79 -11.97 -0.49 -5.53
N GLU A 80 -11.87 -0.19 -4.24
CA GLU A 80 -11.49 1.10 -3.69
C GLU A 80 -10.04 1.49 -4.01
N LEU A 81 -9.20 0.55 -4.43
CA LEU A 81 -7.80 0.79 -4.73
C LEU A 81 -7.55 0.84 -6.24
N GLU A 82 -6.51 1.57 -6.62
CA GLU A 82 -5.95 1.59 -7.97
C GLU A 82 -4.43 1.53 -7.94
N LEU A 83 -3.83 0.92 -8.96
CA LEU A 83 -2.38 0.88 -9.09
C LEU A 83 -1.86 2.28 -9.44
N GLY A 84 -0.84 2.72 -8.72
CA GLY A 84 -0.12 3.95 -9.00
C GLY A 84 1.38 3.81 -8.75
N VAL A 85 2.09 4.94 -8.85
CA VAL A 85 3.52 5.04 -8.57
C VAL A 85 3.72 5.99 -7.39
N VAL A 86 4.56 5.60 -6.45
CA VAL A 86 4.89 6.37 -5.24
C VAL A 86 6.38 6.62 -5.14
N GLU A 87 6.73 7.71 -4.48
CA GLU A 87 8.09 8.07 -4.09
C GLU A 87 8.39 7.50 -2.70
N LEU A 88 9.50 6.78 -2.59
CA LEU A 88 10.02 6.28 -1.32
C LEU A 88 10.87 7.36 -0.64
N ALA A 89 11.15 7.19 0.65
CA ALA A 89 11.88 8.16 1.45
C ALA A 89 13.33 8.40 0.97
N ASP A 90 13.89 7.46 0.20
CA ASP A 90 15.19 7.58 -0.46
C ASP A 90 15.13 8.30 -1.83
N GLY A 91 13.94 8.75 -2.25
CA GLY A 91 13.69 9.41 -3.52
C GLY A 91 13.48 8.46 -4.71
N SER A 92 13.60 7.14 -4.52
CA SER A 92 13.29 6.15 -5.55
C SER A 92 11.77 6.04 -5.78
N SER A 93 11.38 5.39 -6.88
CA SER A 93 9.98 5.16 -7.22
C SER A 93 9.63 3.68 -7.20
N ALA A 94 8.43 3.35 -6.72
CA ALA A 94 7.86 2.01 -6.73
C ALA A 94 6.38 2.05 -7.10
N PHE A 95 5.85 0.95 -7.62
CA PHE A 95 4.41 0.77 -7.72
C PHE A 95 3.81 0.61 -6.33
N ALA A 96 2.57 1.06 -6.13
CA ALA A 96 1.81 0.82 -4.91
C ALA A 96 0.31 0.90 -5.19
N MET A 97 -0.50 0.37 -4.27
CA MET A 97 -1.94 0.56 -4.29
C MET A 97 -2.29 1.90 -3.64
N LEU A 98 -3.02 2.72 -4.38
CA LEU A 98 -3.51 4.04 -3.98
C LEU A 98 -5.02 4.01 -3.78
N LEU A 99 -5.55 4.93 -3.00
CA LEU A 99 -6.99 5.17 -2.95
C LEU A 99 -7.46 5.68 -4.32
N ARG A 100 -8.41 4.96 -4.92
CA ARG A 100 -8.99 5.29 -6.23
C ARG A 100 -9.61 6.68 -6.26
N ARG A 101 -9.42 7.39 -7.38
CA ARG A 101 -10.02 8.72 -7.61
C ARG A 101 -10.94 8.76 -8.85
N PRO A 102 -12.13 9.39 -8.75
CA PRO A 102 -12.78 9.83 -7.52
C PRO A 102 -13.11 8.64 -6.62
N TYR A 103 -13.13 8.85 -5.30
CA TYR A 103 -13.61 7.83 -4.37
C TYR A 103 -15.13 7.77 -4.43
N THR A 104 -15.68 6.67 -4.93
CA THR A 104 -17.12 6.49 -5.15
C THR A 104 -17.74 5.41 -4.26
N SER A 105 -16.95 4.74 -3.44
CA SER A 105 -17.44 3.71 -2.51
C SER A 105 -18.12 4.35 -1.30
N HIS A 106 -19.09 3.65 -0.73
CA HIS A 106 -19.76 4.04 0.52
C HIS A 106 -19.03 3.52 1.77
N VAL A 107 -17.92 2.81 1.59
CA VAL A 107 -17.10 2.29 2.68
C VAL A 107 -16.49 3.45 3.47
N ALA A 108 -16.37 3.28 4.79
CA ALA A 108 -15.78 4.30 5.65
C ALA A 108 -14.29 4.47 5.34
N LEU A 109 -13.82 5.72 5.30
CA LEU A 109 -12.41 6.06 5.27
C LEU A 109 -12.01 6.66 6.62
N ARG A 110 -11.15 5.96 7.36
CA ARG A 110 -10.55 6.48 8.58
C ARG A 110 -9.15 6.98 8.29
N ASP A 111 -8.88 8.24 8.61
CA ASP A 111 -7.54 8.80 8.49
C ASP A 111 -6.63 8.22 9.58
N ILE A 112 -5.59 7.50 9.16
CA ILE A 112 -4.57 6.90 10.01
C ILE A 112 -3.18 7.43 9.67
N THR A 113 -3.11 8.62 9.06
CA THR A 113 -1.86 9.24 8.59
C THR A 113 -0.85 9.42 9.73
N GLU A 114 -1.31 9.79 10.92
CA GLU A 114 -0.42 9.98 12.08
C GLU A 114 0.17 8.66 12.61
N ILE A 115 -0.49 7.53 12.37
CA ILE A 115 0.01 6.20 12.75
C ILE A 115 1.07 5.74 11.73
N GLY A 116 0.82 5.95 10.44
CA GLY A 116 1.77 5.67 9.36
C GLY A 116 2.16 4.19 9.20
N ASP A 117 1.48 3.27 9.88
CA ASP A 117 1.78 1.84 9.87
C ASP A 117 0.49 1.03 10.07
N TRP A 118 0.20 0.14 9.12
CA TRP A 118 -1.01 -0.68 9.14
C TRP A 118 -1.04 -1.70 10.29
N ARG A 119 0.10 -2.32 10.60
CA ARG A 119 0.20 -3.32 11.67
C ARG A 119 0.01 -2.65 13.03
N ALA A 120 0.59 -1.47 13.23
CA ALA A 120 0.39 -0.67 14.44
C ALA A 120 -1.07 -0.25 14.60
N PHE A 121 -1.72 0.21 13.53
CA PHE A 121 -3.15 0.54 13.56
C PHE A 121 -4.00 -0.68 13.98
N LYS A 122 -3.81 -1.84 13.34
CA LYS A 122 -4.55 -3.07 13.68
C LYS A 122 -4.32 -3.55 15.11
N ALA A 123 -3.16 -3.27 15.71
CA ALA A 123 -2.88 -3.63 17.10
C ALA A 123 -3.52 -2.67 18.12
N SER A 124 -3.93 -1.49 17.68
CA SER A 124 -4.55 -0.44 18.52
C SER A 124 -6.07 -0.35 18.42
N ALA A 125 -6.66 -1.08 17.46
CA ALA A 125 -8.10 -1.15 17.20
C ALA A 125 -8.73 -2.32 17.96
#